data_AF-A0A1E3SJJ9-F1
#
_entry.id   AF-A0A1E3SJJ9-F1
#
_cell.length_a   1.000
_cell.length_b   1.000
_cell.length_c   1.000
_cell.angle_alpha   90.00
_cell.angle_beta   90.00
_cell.angle_gamma   90.00
#
_symmetry.space_group_name_H-M   'P 1'
#
loop_
_entity.id
_entity.type
_entity.pdbx_description
1 polymer ?
#
loop_
_entity_poly.entity_id
_entity_poly.type
_entity_poly.pdbx_seq_one_letter_code
_entity_poly.pdbx_strand_id
1 'polypeptide(L)'
;MTVLGEPTPPGGMPVGFLATPPPLQGPVAVDQCWSDLTFVHWPVRPDDVAHLLPPGTRPDVFGSGLTYVGLVPFAATRTRVGTVLPLPYFGRFLETNVRLYSVDAAGRHGVVFRSLETARLAVVPVTRAGLGVPYTWAKMRIIRDGARITYDSVRRWPRRGLCSRLTVVVGEPVQPTPMEVWLTARWGAHTRNAGRTWWVPNEHGPWPLRAAQIVEVRDELVTAAGVRPAGEPLRALFSPGVRTLFGRPRPVHGQVYPPSMTRSEPVM
;
A
#
# COMPACT_ATOMS: atom_id res chain seq x y z
N MET A 1 -20.00 -39.40 -24.19
CA MET A 1 -18.65 -38.82 -24.03
C MET A 1 -18.84 -37.35 -23.73
N THR A 2 -19.11 -37.05 -22.46
CA THR A 2 -19.48 -35.70 -22.00
C THR A 2 -18.20 -35.01 -21.58
N VAL A 3 -17.83 -33.95 -22.31
CA VAL A 3 -16.70 -33.09 -21.98
C VAL A 3 -17.00 -32.42 -20.64
N LEU A 4 -16.25 -32.79 -19.62
CA LEU A 4 -16.22 -32.12 -18.33
C LEU A 4 -15.76 -30.68 -18.59
N GLY A 5 -16.63 -29.71 -18.28
CA GLY A 5 -16.25 -28.30 -18.30
C GLY A 5 -15.09 -28.07 -17.34
N GLU A 6 -14.01 -27.49 -17.84
CA GLU A 6 -12.90 -27.03 -17.00
C GLU A 6 -13.42 -26.07 -15.92
N PRO A 7 -12.92 -26.16 -14.68
CA PRO A 7 -13.29 -25.23 -13.63
C PRO A 7 -12.75 -23.83 -13.97
N THR A 8 -13.66 -22.86 -14.14
CA THR A 8 -13.35 -21.43 -14.23
C THR A 8 -12.47 -21.01 -13.04
N PRO A 9 -11.31 -20.36 -13.23
CA PRO A 9 -10.49 -19.93 -12.10
C PRO A 9 -11.27 -18.88 -11.28
N PRO A 10 -11.38 -19.04 -9.94
CA PRO A 10 -12.08 -18.07 -9.10
C PRO A 10 -11.22 -16.81 -8.91
N GLY A 11 -11.62 -15.67 -9.47
CA GLY A 11 -10.94 -14.39 -9.18
C GLY A 11 -11.00 -13.32 -10.25
N GLY A 12 -12.21 -12.93 -10.69
CA GLY A 12 -12.38 -11.71 -11.49
C GLY A 12 -12.08 -10.45 -10.68
N MET A 13 -11.72 -9.36 -11.38
CA MET A 13 -11.61 -8.05 -10.75
C MET A 13 -12.93 -7.64 -10.09
N PRO A 14 -12.91 -6.97 -8.92
CA PRO A 14 -14.14 -6.43 -8.34
C PRO A 14 -14.86 -5.51 -9.33
N VAL A 15 -16.19 -5.57 -9.34
CA VAL A 15 -17.01 -4.72 -10.22
C VAL A 15 -16.72 -3.24 -9.91
N GLY A 16 -16.50 -2.45 -10.95
CA GLY A 16 -16.18 -1.02 -10.83
C GLY A 16 -14.71 -0.72 -10.51
N PHE A 17 -13.86 -1.74 -10.40
CA PHE A 17 -12.43 -1.52 -10.19
C PHE A 17 -11.76 -0.93 -11.44
N LEU A 18 -11.01 0.15 -11.25
CA LEU A 18 -10.24 0.80 -12.31
C LEU A 18 -8.81 0.25 -12.35
N ALA A 19 -8.44 -0.45 -13.42
CA ALA A 19 -7.07 -0.94 -13.64
C ALA A 19 -6.10 0.16 -14.07
N THR A 20 -6.60 1.32 -14.50
CA THR A 20 -5.85 2.51 -14.87
C THR A 20 -6.27 3.72 -14.02
N PRO A 21 -5.38 4.70 -13.80
CA PRO A 21 -5.71 5.83 -12.96
C PRO A 21 -6.79 6.71 -13.61
N PRO A 22 -7.79 7.18 -12.84
CA PRO A 22 -8.56 8.34 -13.28
C PRO A 22 -7.64 9.57 -13.30
N PRO A 23 -7.85 10.53 -14.21
CA PRO A 23 -7.06 11.76 -14.25
C PRO A 23 -7.11 12.51 -12.92
N LEU A 24 -5.98 13.01 -12.44
CA LEU A 24 -5.97 13.94 -11.31
C LEU A 24 -6.79 15.18 -11.64
N GLN A 25 -7.78 15.50 -10.81
CA GLN A 25 -8.52 16.76 -10.96
C GLN A 25 -7.90 17.84 -10.06
N GLY A 26 -7.56 18.97 -10.68
CA GLY A 26 -6.88 20.10 -10.04
C GLY A 26 -5.34 20.01 -10.11
N PRO A 27 -4.63 20.94 -9.46
CA PRO A 27 -3.18 21.00 -9.56
C PRO A 27 -2.51 19.82 -8.83
N VAL A 28 -1.37 19.38 -9.38
CA VAL A 28 -0.47 18.43 -8.73
C VAL A 28 0.05 19.07 -7.45
N ALA A 29 -0.05 18.35 -6.33
CA ALA A 29 0.50 18.77 -5.06
C ALA A 29 1.95 18.28 -4.90
N VAL A 30 2.23 17.04 -5.31
CA VAL A 30 3.56 16.43 -5.22
C VAL A 30 3.83 15.57 -6.45
N ASP A 31 5.04 15.68 -7.00
CA ASP A 31 5.55 14.83 -8.09
C ASP A 31 6.80 14.08 -7.58
N GLN A 32 6.81 12.76 -7.75
CA GLN A 32 7.88 11.88 -7.28
C GLN A 32 8.16 10.75 -8.27
N CYS A 33 9.37 10.22 -8.24
CA CYS A 33 9.69 8.96 -8.90
C CYS A 33 9.98 7.91 -7.82
N TRP A 34 9.24 6.81 -7.85
CA TRP A 34 9.50 5.66 -7.00
C TRP A 34 10.29 4.62 -7.79
N SER A 35 11.32 4.04 -7.17
CA SER A 35 12.22 3.07 -7.81
C SER A 35 12.62 1.97 -6.84
N ASP A 36 13.13 0.87 -7.40
CA ASP A 36 13.56 -0.31 -6.64
C ASP A 36 12.48 -0.80 -5.66
N LEU A 37 11.22 -0.88 -6.12
CA LEU A 37 10.08 -1.29 -5.29
C LEU A 37 10.02 -2.81 -5.18
N THR A 38 9.82 -3.33 -3.97
CA THR A 38 9.36 -4.71 -3.79
C THR A 38 7.99 -4.73 -3.13
N PHE A 39 7.09 -5.54 -3.65
CA PHE A 39 5.77 -5.79 -3.11
C PHE A 39 5.75 -7.16 -2.44
N VAL A 40 5.48 -7.19 -1.13
CA VAL A 40 5.18 -8.44 -0.41
C VAL A 40 3.81 -8.27 0.23
N HIS A 41 2.90 -9.20 -0.03
CA HIS A 41 1.53 -9.13 0.46
C HIS A 41 1.15 -10.41 1.19
N TRP A 42 0.47 -10.27 2.32
CA TRP A 42 -0.11 -11.38 3.05
C TRP A 42 -1.64 -11.27 3.04
N PRO A 43 -2.36 -12.39 2.91
CA PRO A 43 -3.81 -12.40 3.09
C PRO A 43 -4.18 -12.07 4.54
N VAL A 44 -5.28 -11.34 4.73
CA VAL A 44 -5.82 -11.00 6.04
C VAL A 44 -7.35 -11.07 5.99
N ARG A 45 -7.97 -11.49 7.10
CA ARG A 45 -9.43 -11.46 7.23
C ARG A 45 -9.92 -10.01 7.32
N PRO A 46 -10.93 -9.59 6.52
CA PRO A 46 -11.43 -8.21 6.55
C PRO A 46 -11.84 -7.73 7.95
N ASP A 47 -12.51 -8.59 8.71
CA ASP A 47 -13.03 -8.26 10.05
C ASP A 47 -11.90 -7.95 11.05
N ASP A 48 -10.75 -8.63 10.91
CA ASP A 48 -9.58 -8.43 11.77
C ASP A 48 -8.94 -7.04 11.57
N VAL A 49 -9.19 -6.38 10.43
CA VAL A 49 -8.55 -5.10 10.08
C VAL A 49 -9.54 -3.95 9.89
N ALA A 50 -10.84 -4.20 9.81
CA ALA A 50 -11.86 -3.17 9.59
C ALA A 50 -11.76 -2.02 10.61
N HIS A 51 -11.48 -2.32 11.88
CA HIS A 51 -11.31 -1.33 12.94
C HIS A 51 -10.04 -0.46 12.80
N LEU A 52 -9.09 -0.86 11.95
CA LEU A 52 -7.86 -0.11 11.65
C LEU A 52 -8.05 0.90 10.51
N LEU A 53 -9.18 0.86 9.81
CA LEU A 53 -9.49 1.75 8.70
C LEU A 53 -10.14 3.05 9.20
N PRO A 54 -9.94 4.16 8.47
CA PRO A 54 -10.56 5.43 8.85
C PRO A 54 -12.08 5.40 8.62
N PRO A 55 -12.88 6.15 9.41
CA PRO A 55 -14.33 6.18 9.27
C PRO A 55 -14.81 6.48 7.84
N GLY A 56 -15.91 5.87 7.42
CA GLY A 56 -16.44 6.03 6.06
C GLY A 56 -15.69 5.21 5.00
N THR A 57 -14.78 4.33 5.42
CA THR A 57 -14.17 3.32 4.55
C THR A 57 -14.36 1.93 5.14
N ARG A 58 -14.26 0.91 4.28
CA ARG A 58 -14.29 -0.51 4.65
C ARG A 58 -13.13 -1.24 3.98
N PRO A 59 -12.73 -2.43 4.47
CA PRO A 59 -11.74 -3.24 3.78
C PRO A 59 -12.14 -3.48 2.33
N ASP A 60 -11.19 -3.27 1.43
CA ASP A 60 -11.34 -3.65 0.02
C ASP A 60 -11.01 -5.13 -0.11
N VAL A 61 -11.90 -5.90 -0.72
CA VAL A 61 -11.91 -7.36 -0.68
C VAL A 61 -11.78 -7.90 -2.10
N PHE A 62 -10.92 -8.88 -2.29
CA PHE A 62 -10.72 -9.53 -3.58
C PHE A 62 -11.28 -10.97 -3.56
N GLY A 63 -11.99 -11.34 -4.63
CA GLY A 63 -12.45 -12.71 -4.85
C GLY A 63 -13.26 -13.28 -3.68
N SER A 64 -12.80 -14.43 -3.13
CA SER A 64 -13.49 -15.25 -2.13
C SER A 64 -13.53 -14.69 -0.70
N GLY A 65 -13.19 -13.41 -0.49
CA GLY A 65 -13.50 -12.73 0.77
C GLY A 65 -12.29 -12.23 1.58
N LEU A 66 -11.06 -12.31 1.05
CA LEU A 66 -9.87 -11.81 1.74
C LEU A 66 -9.51 -10.39 1.33
N THR A 67 -8.93 -9.65 2.29
CA THR A 67 -8.14 -8.45 2.02
C THR A 67 -6.67 -8.75 2.26
N TYR A 68 -5.81 -7.75 2.16
CA TYR A 68 -4.36 -7.93 2.22
C TYR A 68 -3.68 -6.83 3.03
N VAL A 69 -2.52 -7.18 3.57
CA VAL A 69 -1.54 -6.22 4.07
C VAL A 69 -0.30 -6.27 3.18
N GLY A 70 0.18 -5.11 2.76
CA GLY A 70 1.39 -4.98 1.97
C GLY A 70 2.54 -4.42 2.79
N LEU A 71 3.71 -5.06 2.71
CA LEU A 71 5.01 -4.51 3.06
C LEU A 71 5.70 -4.08 1.77
N VAL A 72 5.94 -2.78 1.62
CA VAL A 72 6.43 -2.20 0.36
C VAL A 72 7.64 -1.30 0.63
N PRO A 73 8.86 -1.84 0.60
CA PRO A 73 10.08 -1.05 0.66
C PRO A 73 10.49 -0.53 -0.73
N PHE A 74 10.97 0.71 -0.78
CA PHE A 74 11.42 1.36 -2.01
C PHE A 74 12.31 2.58 -1.80
N ALA A 75 12.86 3.09 -2.90
CA ALA A 75 13.46 4.39 -2.97
C ALA A 75 12.52 5.42 -3.62
N ALA A 76 12.29 6.54 -2.95
CA ALA A 76 11.69 7.72 -3.53
C ALA A 76 12.79 8.68 -4.01
N THR A 77 12.60 9.28 -5.18
CA THR A 77 13.51 10.24 -5.79
C THR A 77 12.76 11.40 -6.42
N ARG A 78 13.49 12.49 -6.72
CA ARG A 78 13.00 13.62 -7.53
C ARG A 78 11.71 14.27 -6.99
N THR A 79 11.55 14.33 -5.67
CA THR A 79 10.39 14.96 -5.03
C THR A 79 10.32 16.45 -5.35
N ARG A 80 9.20 16.87 -5.94
CA ARG A 80 8.85 18.26 -6.21
C ARG A 80 7.54 18.62 -5.53
N VAL A 81 7.44 19.83 -5.00
CA VAL A 81 6.16 20.43 -4.60
C VAL A 81 5.56 21.10 -5.83
N GLY A 82 4.32 20.74 -6.15
CA GLY A 82 3.80 20.96 -7.49
C GLY A 82 4.64 20.26 -8.55
N THR A 83 4.87 20.91 -9.68
CA THR A 83 5.73 20.41 -10.78
C THR A 83 7.05 21.18 -10.92
N VAL A 84 7.19 22.33 -10.24
CA VAL A 84 8.21 23.33 -10.60
C VAL A 84 9.35 23.40 -9.57
N LEU A 85 9.06 23.34 -8.28
CA LEU A 85 10.07 23.59 -7.26
C LEU A 85 10.73 22.28 -6.82
N PRO A 86 11.96 21.95 -7.27
CA PRO A 86 12.69 20.84 -6.70
C PRO A 86 12.96 21.17 -5.24
N LEU A 87 12.72 20.22 -4.35
CA LEU A 87 13.15 20.38 -2.97
C LEU A 87 14.60 19.86 -2.90
N PRO A 88 15.64 20.72 -2.89
CA PRO A 88 17.04 20.30 -3.06
C PRO A 88 17.49 19.34 -1.94
N TYR A 89 16.87 19.43 -0.78
CA TYR A 89 17.09 18.53 0.37
C TYR A 89 16.24 17.25 0.34
N PHE A 90 15.59 16.89 -0.78
CA PHE A 90 14.73 15.70 -0.88
C PHE A 90 15.28 14.57 -1.78
N GLY A 91 16.36 14.79 -2.54
CA GLY A 91 17.24 13.77 -3.17
C GLY A 91 16.67 12.36 -3.42
N ARG A 92 17.45 11.30 -3.16
CA ARG A 92 17.00 9.90 -3.05
C ARG A 92 16.82 9.53 -1.58
N PHE A 93 15.68 8.98 -1.21
CA PHE A 93 15.43 8.47 0.14
C PHE A 93 14.65 7.18 0.12
N LEU A 94 14.66 6.51 1.26
CA LEU A 94 14.08 5.20 1.40
C LEU A 94 12.78 5.32 2.18
N GLU A 95 11.80 4.55 1.72
CA GLU A 95 10.54 4.36 2.42
C GLU A 95 10.21 2.88 2.55
N THR A 96 9.47 2.53 3.59
CA THR A 96 8.85 1.21 3.74
C THR A 96 7.45 1.40 4.27
N ASN A 97 6.47 0.97 3.47
CA ASN A 97 5.07 1.16 3.81
C ASN A 97 4.50 -0.17 4.30
N VAL A 98 3.80 -0.13 5.43
CA VAL A 98 2.82 -1.15 5.79
C VAL A 98 1.45 -0.58 5.47
N ARG A 99 0.76 -1.18 4.51
CA ARG A 99 -0.50 -0.66 3.98
C ARG A 99 -1.60 -1.72 3.95
N LEU A 100 -2.81 -1.29 4.27
CA LEU A 100 -4.06 -2.03 4.06
C LEU A 100 -4.77 -1.48 2.82
N TYR A 101 -5.81 -2.19 2.37
CA TYR A 101 -6.62 -1.82 1.22
C TYR A 101 -8.03 -1.45 1.64
N SER A 102 -8.52 -0.32 1.13
CA SER A 102 -9.79 0.27 1.52
C SER A 102 -10.60 0.74 0.33
N VAL A 103 -11.92 0.70 0.48
CA VAL A 103 -12.87 1.31 -0.45
C VAL A 103 -13.85 2.18 0.34
N ASP A 104 -14.22 3.33 -0.20
CA ASP A 104 -15.23 4.21 0.38
C ASP A 104 -16.59 4.12 -0.33
N ALA A 105 -17.58 4.82 0.21
CA ALA A 105 -18.94 4.85 -0.35
C ALA A 105 -19.02 5.41 -1.79
N ALA A 106 -18.00 6.15 -2.24
CA ALA A 106 -17.91 6.65 -3.61
C ALA A 106 -17.20 5.66 -4.55
N GLY A 107 -16.88 4.45 -4.08
CA GLY A 107 -16.20 3.42 -4.87
C GLY A 107 -14.73 3.72 -5.13
N ARG A 108 -14.09 4.62 -4.36
CA ARG A 108 -12.66 4.90 -4.53
C ARG A 108 -11.84 3.82 -3.84
N HIS A 109 -11.10 3.05 -4.63
CA HIS A 109 -10.20 2.00 -4.16
C HIS A 109 -8.80 2.57 -3.86
N GLY A 110 -8.38 2.46 -2.62
CA GLY A 110 -7.14 3.07 -2.14
C GLY A 110 -6.41 2.24 -1.10
N VAL A 111 -5.38 2.86 -0.54
CA VAL A 111 -4.57 2.28 0.54
C VAL A 111 -4.76 3.06 1.82
N VAL A 112 -4.63 2.35 2.95
CA VAL A 112 -4.52 2.96 4.28
C VAL A 112 -3.15 2.60 4.83
N PHE A 113 -2.30 3.61 5.00
CA PHE A 113 -1.00 3.41 5.63
C PHE A 113 -1.18 3.17 7.13
N ARG A 114 -0.61 2.07 7.62
CA ARG A 114 -0.52 1.75 9.05
C ARG A 114 0.87 2.06 9.60
N SER A 115 1.89 1.94 8.75
CA SER A 115 3.23 2.43 9.01
C SER A 115 3.82 3.00 7.73
N LEU A 116 4.59 4.07 7.85
CA LEU A 116 5.35 4.64 6.76
C LEU A 116 6.74 5.01 7.29
N GLU A 117 7.65 4.04 7.25
CA GLU A 117 9.06 4.28 7.59
C GLU A 117 9.66 5.20 6.54
N THR A 118 10.34 6.25 6.98
CA THR A 118 11.12 7.11 6.09
C THR A 118 12.49 7.41 6.68
N ALA A 119 13.49 7.46 5.81
CA ALA A 119 14.84 7.89 6.18
C ALA A 119 14.94 9.41 6.43
N ARG A 120 13.94 10.21 6.03
CA ARG A 120 14.01 11.69 6.09
C ARG A 120 13.05 12.29 7.11
N LEU A 121 13.63 12.85 8.16
CA LEU A 121 12.93 13.52 9.26
C LEU A 121 12.11 14.74 8.80
N ALA A 122 12.55 15.47 7.78
CA ALA A 122 11.93 16.72 7.31
C ALA A 122 10.52 16.54 6.70
N VAL A 123 10.17 15.33 6.24
CA VAL A 123 8.83 15.01 5.72
C VAL A 123 7.80 14.89 6.85
N VAL A 124 8.27 14.49 8.03
CA VAL A 124 7.45 13.97 9.13
C VAL A 124 6.55 15.04 9.78
N PRO A 125 6.99 16.28 10.09
CA PRO A 125 6.14 17.25 10.77
C PRO A 125 5.02 17.81 9.87
N VAL A 126 5.36 18.17 8.62
CA VAL A 126 4.44 18.83 7.67
C VAL A 126 3.35 17.85 7.19
N THR A 127 3.71 16.58 6.96
CA THR A 127 2.74 15.56 6.51
C THR A 127 1.91 14.96 7.65
N ARG A 128 2.46 14.77 8.85
CA ARG A 128 1.67 14.27 10.00
C ARG A 128 0.61 15.27 10.45
N ALA A 129 0.95 16.55 10.50
CA ALA A 129 0.01 17.60 10.91
C ALA A 129 -1.05 17.89 9.82
N GLY A 130 -0.68 17.83 8.53
CA GLY A 130 -1.57 18.16 7.41
C GLY A 130 -2.39 17.00 6.83
N LEU A 131 -1.81 15.79 6.75
CA LEU A 131 -2.38 14.66 6.00
C LEU A 131 -2.74 13.44 6.85
N GLY A 132 -2.37 13.40 8.14
CA GLY A 132 -2.74 12.29 9.03
C GLY A 132 -2.09 10.94 8.69
N VAL A 133 -0.98 10.95 7.96
CA VAL A 133 -0.23 9.74 7.57
C VAL A 133 0.71 9.35 8.71
N PRO A 134 0.81 8.06 9.10
CA PRO A 134 1.65 7.61 10.21
C PRO A 134 3.14 7.55 9.85
N TYR A 135 3.72 8.67 9.42
CA TYR A 135 5.16 8.76 9.13
C TYR A 135 5.99 8.44 10.37
N THR A 136 6.93 7.51 10.23
CA THR A 136 7.88 7.09 11.26
C THR A 136 9.29 7.32 10.77
N TRP A 137 10.16 7.81 11.65
CA TRP A 137 11.55 8.04 11.31
C TRP A 137 12.33 6.75 11.50
N ALA A 138 13.06 6.31 10.48
CA ALA A 138 13.87 5.10 10.50
C ALA A 138 15.28 5.33 9.95
N LYS A 139 16.24 4.53 10.44
CA LYS A 139 17.52 4.34 9.76
C LYS A 139 17.31 3.24 8.73
N MET A 140 17.57 3.55 7.46
CA MET A 140 17.27 2.63 6.36
C MET A 140 18.47 2.44 5.43
N ARG A 141 18.50 1.30 4.74
CA ARG A 141 19.50 1.00 3.71
C ARG A 141 18.87 0.16 2.60
N ILE A 142 19.27 0.41 1.36
CA ILE A 142 19.07 -0.51 0.24
C ILE A 142 20.45 -0.90 -0.26
N ILE A 143 20.71 -2.20 -0.36
CA ILE A 143 21.92 -2.77 -0.95
C ILE A 143 21.50 -3.58 -2.17
N ARG A 144 22.13 -3.32 -3.31
CA ARG A 144 21.89 -4.08 -4.54
C ARG A 144 23.20 -4.68 -5.03
N ASP A 145 23.16 -5.98 -5.31
CA ASP A 145 24.26 -6.76 -5.84
C ASP A 145 23.72 -7.67 -6.94
N GLY A 146 23.98 -7.30 -8.20
CA GLY A 146 23.35 -7.92 -9.36
C GLY A 146 21.81 -7.92 -9.28
N ALA A 147 21.24 -9.12 -9.30
CA ALA A 147 19.80 -9.36 -9.15
C ALA A 147 19.31 -9.36 -7.70
N ARG A 148 20.22 -9.44 -6.72
CA ARG A 148 19.87 -9.45 -5.30
C ARG A 148 19.69 -8.03 -4.79
N ILE A 149 18.59 -7.78 -4.10
CA ILE A 149 18.32 -6.51 -3.43
C ILE A 149 17.89 -6.76 -1.99
N THR A 150 18.49 -6.00 -1.07
CA THR A 150 18.20 -6.06 0.37
C THR A 150 17.76 -4.70 0.85
N TYR A 151 16.65 -4.69 1.58
CA TYR A 151 16.07 -3.54 2.25
C TYR A 151 16.20 -3.74 3.75
N ASP A 152 16.78 -2.75 4.43
CA ASP A 152 16.86 -2.68 5.89
C ASP A 152 16.15 -1.44 6.39
N SER A 153 15.37 -1.59 7.44
CA SER A 153 14.76 -0.50 8.20
C SER A 153 14.85 -0.78 9.69
N VAL A 154 15.33 0.21 10.46
CA VAL A 154 15.30 0.19 11.93
C VAL A 154 14.66 1.49 12.40
N ARG A 155 13.45 1.38 12.95
CA ARG A 155 12.69 2.54 13.42
C ARG A 155 13.42 3.25 14.54
N ARG A 156 13.60 4.56 14.38
CA ARG A 156 14.14 5.46 15.39
C ARG A 156 13.03 6.08 16.22
N TRP A 157 11.89 6.40 15.61
CA TRP A 157 10.73 6.98 16.28
C TRP A 157 9.44 6.82 15.46
N PRO A 158 8.25 6.67 16.08
CA PRO A 158 7.99 6.34 17.48
C PRO A 158 8.18 4.84 17.75
N ARG A 159 8.38 4.41 19.00
CA ARG A 159 8.71 3.00 19.33
C ARG A 159 10.01 2.56 18.66
N ARG A 160 11.12 3.11 19.16
CA ARG A 160 12.48 2.83 18.67
C ARG A 160 12.78 1.32 18.73
N GLY A 161 13.43 0.81 17.70
CA GLY A 161 13.97 -0.56 17.68
C GLY A 161 13.22 -1.54 16.76
N LEU A 162 12.01 -1.20 16.29
CA LEU A 162 11.29 -2.04 15.34
C LEU A 162 12.09 -2.22 14.05
N CYS A 163 12.28 -3.46 13.63
CA CYS A 163 13.12 -3.84 12.51
C CYS A 163 12.33 -4.45 11.34
N SER A 164 12.81 -4.18 10.13
CA SER A 164 12.36 -4.85 8.91
C SER A 164 13.57 -5.12 8.03
N ARG A 165 13.78 -6.38 7.67
CA ARG A 165 14.74 -6.82 6.66
C ARG A 165 14.01 -7.64 5.61
N LEU A 166 14.14 -7.24 4.35
CA LEU A 166 13.66 -7.98 3.20
C LEU A 166 14.81 -8.14 2.21
N THR A 167 15.10 -9.37 1.81
CA THR A 167 16.02 -9.67 0.71
C THR A 167 15.29 -10.44 -0.36
N VAL A 168 15.35 -9.96 -1.59
CA VAL A 168 14.81 -10.68 -2.76
C VAL A 168 15.85 -10.82 -3.87
N VAL A 169 15.66 -11.83 -4.71
CA VAL A 169 16.34 -11.97 -6.00
C VAL A 169 15.34 -11.63 -7.10
N VAL A 170 15.66 -10.61 -7.89
CA VAL A 170 14.83 -10.11 -8.99
C VAL A 170 14.99 -11.01 -10.21
N GLY A 171 13.89 -11.59 -10.68
CA GLY A 171 13.83 -12.45 -11.86
C GLY A 171 13.28 -11.73 -13.09
N GLU A 172 12.71 -12.48 -14.03
CA GLU A 172 12.24 -11.97 -15.32
C GLU A 172 11.00 -11.07 -15.21
N PRO A 173 10.72 -10.21 -16.22
CA PRO A 173 9.44 -9.52 -16.36
C PRO A 173 8.25 -10.49 -16.30
N VAL A 174 7.15 -10.06 -15.68
CA VAL A 174 5.94 -10.88 -15.55
C VAL A 174 4.71 -10.12 -16.03
N GLN A 175 3.75 -10.85 -16.59
CA GLN A 175 2.40 -10.33 -16.77
C GLN A 175 1.64 -10.46 -15.44
N PRO A 176 1.07 -9.36 -14.91
CA PRO A 176 0.36 -9.43 -13.64
C PRO A 176 -0.96 -10.19 -13.78
N THR A 177 -1.22 -11.04 -12.80
CA THR A 177 -2.55 -11.64 -12.59
C THR A 177 -3.58 -10.56 -12.18
N PRO A 178 -4.89 -10.82 -12.28
CA PRO A 178 -5.92 -9.90 -11.81
C PRO A 178 -5.72 -9.47 -10.35
N MET A 179 -5.32 -10.39 -9.47
CA MET A 179 -5.04 -10.07 -8.07
C MET A 179 -3.84 -9.11 -7.93
N GLU A 180 -2.80 -9.27 -8.73
CA GLU A 180 -1.62 -8.39 -8.68
C GLU A 180 -1.91 -7.00 -9.25
N VAL A 181 -2.73 -6.92 -10.30
CA VAL A 181 -3.30 -5.65 -10.77
C VAL A 181 -4.12 -5.04 -9.64
N TRP A 182 -5.00 -5.81 -9.00
CA TRP A 182 -5.77 -5.35 -7.86
C TRP A 182 -4.86 -4.92 -6.71
N LEU A 183 -3.73 -5.55 -6.39
CA LEU A 183 -2.88 -5.11 -5.27
C LEU A 183 -2.10 -3.82 -5.55
N THR A 184 -1.86 -3.50 -6.83
CA THR A 184 -0.90 -2.46 -7.24
C THR A 184 -1.55 -1.24 -7.91
N ALA A 185 -2.68 -1.39 -8.57
CA ALA A 185 -3.48 -0.31 -9.15
C ALA A 185 -4.27 0.42 -8.05
N ARG A 186 -3.60 1.35 -7.34
CA ARG A 186 -4.20 2.10 -6.23
C ARG A 186 -4.08 3.60 -6.44
N TRP A 187 -5.23 4.23 -6.66
CA TRP A 187 -5.33 5.61 -7.15
C TRP A 187 -5.43 6.66 -6.05
N GLY A 188 -5.07 6.29 -4.83
CA GLY A 188 -4.99 7.20 -3.72
C GLY A 188 -4.92 6.50 -2.37
N ALA A 189 -4.84 7.32 -1.34
CA ALA A 189 -4.81 6.87 0.04
C ALA A 189 -5.98 7.48 0.83
N HIS A 190 -6.60 6.65 1.67
CA HIS A 190 -7.51 7.12 2.71
C HIS A 190 -6.69 7.41 3.97
N THR A 191 -6.70 8.65 4.42
CA THR A 191 -5.98 9.09 5.61
C THR A 191 -6.94 9.68 6.63
N ARG A 192 -6.54 9.71 7.90
CA ARG A 192 -7.35 10.29 8.98
C ARG A 192 -6.63 11.47 9.60
N ASN A 193 -7.20 12.66 9.49
CA ASN A 193 -6.67 13.86 10.12
C ASN A 193 -7.78 14.64 10.84
N ALA A 194 -7.50 15.11 12.05
CA ALA A 194 -8.44 15.83 12.91
C ALA A 194 -9.82 15.15 13.03
N GLY A 195 -9.83 13.82 13.22
CA GLY A 195 -11.05 13.03 13.34
C GLY A 195 -11.80 12.75 12.03
N ARG A 196 -11.41 13.38 10.92
CA ARG A 196 -12.04 13.25 9.60
C ARG A 196 -11.22 12.36 8.67
N THR A 197 -11.90 11.73 7.73
CA THR A 197 -11.28 10.93 6.67
C THR A 197 -11.06 11.78 5.44
N TRP A 198 -9.88 11.66 4.85
CA TRP A 198 -9.44 12.37 3.66
C TRP A 198 -9.01 11.37 2.59
N TRP A 199 -9.28 11.72 1.33
CA TRP A 199 -8.81 11.04 0.15
C TRP A 199 -7.65 11.83 -0.45
N VAL A 200 -6.47 11.22 -0.54
CA VAL A 200 -5.30 11.78 -1.20
C VAL A 200 -5.15 11.05 -2.54
N PRO A 201 -5.55 11.65 -3.68
CA PRO A 201 -5.46 10.99 -4.98
C PRO A 201 -4.00 10.82 -5.42
N ASN A 202 -3.72 9.68 -6.05
CA ASN A 202 -2.41 9.31 -6.58
C ASN A 202 -2.57 8.79 -8.01
N GLU A 203 -1.74 9.26 -8.92
CA GLU A 203 -1.68 8.81 -10.30
C GLU A 203 -0.30 8.24 -10.58
N HIS A 204 -0.27 7.05 -11.16
CA HIS A 204 0.95 6.43 -11.66
C HIS A 204 0.63 5.57 -12.87
N GLY A 205 1.59 5.40 -13.77
CA GLY A 205 1.45 4.44 -14.87
C GLY A 205 1.37 3.00 -14.34
N PRO A 206 0.95 2.02 -15.17
CA PRO A 206 1.03 0.61 -14.81
C PRO A 206 2.44 0.23 -14.34
N TRP A 207 2.51 -0.60 -13.30
CA TRP A 207 3.78 -1.04 -12.76
C TRP A 207 4.48 -2.00 -13.74
N PRO A 208 5.71 -1.72 -14.19
CA PRO A 208 6.52 -2.74 -14.84
C PRO A 208 6.92 -3.77 -13.78
N LEU A 209 6.30 -4.95 -13.80
CA LEU A 209 6.50 -5.97 -12.77
C LEU A 209 7.48 -7.04 -13.22
N ARG A 210 8.31 -7.48 -12.29
CA ARG A 210 9.24 -8.60 -12.41
C ARG A 210 8.99 -9.58 -11.28
N ALA A 211 9.27 -10.86 -11.52
CA ALA A 211 9.29 -11.86 -10.47
C ALA A 211 10.30 -11.46 -9.39
N ALA A 212 9.98 -11.72 -8.12
CA ALA A 212 10.92 -11.57 -7.03
C ALA A 212 10.83 -12.79 -6.10
N GLN A 213 11.95 -13.50 -5.94
CA GLN A 213 12.05 -14.59 -4.98
C GLN A 213 12.48 -14.02 -3.63
N ILE A 214 11.69 -14.24 -2.59
CA ILE A 214 12.07 -13.89 -1.22
C ILE A 214 13.17 -14.84 -0.76
N VAL A 215 14.33 -14.28 -0.41
CA VAL A 215 15.45 -15.01 0.21
C VAL A 215 15.37 -14.89 1.73
N GLU A 216 14.99 -13.72 2.23
CA GLU A 216 14.84 -13.44 3.65
C GLU A 216 13.70 -12.44 3.85
N VAL A 217 12.83 -12.71 4.83
CA VAL A 217 11.91 -11.72 5.37
C VAL A 217 11.91 -11.83 6.89
N ARG A 218 12.33 -10.76 7.56
CA ARG A 218 12.25 -10.57 9.01
C ARG A 218 11.61 -9.23 9.25
N ASP A 219 10.32 -9.21 9.50
CA ASP A 219 9.53 -7.98 9.63
C ASP A 219 8.75 -7.94 10.94
N GLU A 220 8.95 -6.86 11.70
CA GLU A 220 8.17 -6.56 12.90
C GLU A 220 7.10 -5.48 12.64
N LEU A 221 7.13 -4.85 11.47
CA LEU A 221 6.30 -3.68 11.16
C LEU A 221 4.84 -4.06 10.92
N VAL A 222 4.57 -5.18 10.25
CA VAL A 222 3.20 -5.69 10.00
C VAL A 222 2.50 -5.99 11.34
N THR A 223 3.17 -6.73 12.23
CA THR A 223 2.64 -7.02 13.57
C THR A 223 2.48 -5.75 14.39
N ALA A 224 3.47 -4.85 14.38
CA ALA A 224 3.40 -3.58 15.09
C ALA A 224 2.32 -2.63 14.55
N ALA A 225 1.90 -2.80 13.29
CA ALA A 225 0.78 -2.11 12.66
C ALA A 225 -0.60 -2.62 13.11
N GLY A 226 -0.63 -3.67 13.94
CA GLY A 226 -1.85 -4.28 14.48
C GLY A 226 -2.46 -5.34 13.56
N VAL A 227 -1.71 -5.82 12.56
CA VAL A 227 -2.22 -6.75 11.55
C VAL A 227 -1.66 -8.14 11.77
N ARG A 228 -2.52 -9.15 11.75
CA ARG A 228 -2.13 -10.57 11.80
C ARG A 228 -2.44 -11.22 10.44
N PRO A 229 -1.42 -11.66 9.69
CA PRO A 229 -1.63 -12.47 8.49
C PRO A 229 -2.47 -13.71 8.75
N ALA A 230 -3.35 -14.04 7.80
CA ALA A 230 -4.17 -15.24 7.82
C ALA A 230 -3.52 -16.44 7.09
N GLY A 231 -2.33 -16.25 6.51
CA GLY A 231 -1.59 -17.27 5.79
C GLY A 231 -0.23 -16.77 5.31
N GLU A 232 0.44 -17.59 4.50
CA GLU A 232 1.74 -17.29 3.88
C GLU A 232 1.67 -16.07 2.93
N PRO A 233 2.78 -15.37 2.70
CA PRO A 233 2.82 -14.30 1.72
C PRO A 233 2.52 -14.85 0.32
N LEU A 234 1.85 -14.02 -0.49
CA LEU A 234 1.83 -14.21 -1.93
C LEU A 234 3.26 -14.10 -2.48
N ARG A 235 3.47 -14.59 -3.72
CA ARG A 235 4.75 -14.37 -4.41
C ARG A 235 5.08 -12.88 -4.41
N ALA A 236 6.35 -12.55 -4.14
CA ALA A 236 6.78 -11.16 -4.19
C ALA A 236 6.94 -10.69 -5.64
N LEU A 237 6.76 -9.39 -5.83
CA LEU A 237 6.98 -8.73 -7.10
C LEU A 237 7.96 -7.58 -6.93
N PHE A 238 8.82 -7.38 -7.92
CA PHE A 238 9.71 -6.25 -7.99
C PHE A 238 9.27 -5.30 -9.10
N SER A 239 9.48 -4.00 -8.92
CA SER A 239 9.37 -3.03 -10.00
C SER A 239 10.58 -2.09 -10.02
N PRO A 240 11.18 -1.82 -11.21
CA PRO A 240 12.23 -0.82 -11.33
C PRO A 240 11.74 0.58 -11.00
N GLY A 241 10.43 0.84 -11.11
CA GLY A 241 9.83 2.10 -10.68
C GLY A 241 8.81 2.70 -11.63
N VAL A 242 8.14 3.74 -11.14
CA VAL A 242 7.20 4.58 -11.88
C VAL A 242 7.30 6.03 -11.40
N ARG A 243 6.84 6.98 -12.24
CA ARG A 243 6.52 8.34 -11.78
C ARG A 243 5.15 8.34 -11.13
N THR A 244 5.03 9.07 -10.02
CA THR A 244 3.82 9.21 -9.23
C THR A 244 3.48 10.69 -9.06
N LEU A 245 2.20 11.02 -9.22
CA LEU A 245 1.66 12.36 -9.02
C LEU A 245 0.60 12.30 -7.92
N PHE A 246 0.71 13.15 -6.92
CA PHE A 246 -0.30 13.28 -5.86
C PHE A 246 -1.11 14.55 -6.10
N GLY A 247 -2.43 14.42 -6.09
CA GLY A 247 -3.34 15.57 -6.14
C GLY A 247 -3.66 16.12 -4.75
N ARG A 248 -4.49 17.16 -4.72
CA ARG A 248 -4.93 17.77 -3.45
C ARG A 248 -5.82 16.83 -2.64
N PRO A 249 -5.62 16.72 -1.31
CA PRO A 249 -6.50 15.98 -0.43
C PRO A 249 -7.94 16.49 -0.49
N ARG A 250 -8.90 15.58 -0.38
CA ARG A 250 -10.33 15.90 -0.39
C ARG A 250 -11.04 15.20 0.77
N PRO A 251 -12.01 15.83 1.43
CA PRO A 251 -12.78 15.17 2.47
C PRO A 251 -13.55 13.98 1.89
N VAL A 252 -13.62 12.89 2.65
CA VAL A 252 -14.52 11.76 2.38
C VAL A 252 -15.83 12.02 3.11
N HIS A 253 -16.91 12.13 2.36
CA HIS A 253 -18.25 12.24 2.91
C HIS A 253 -18.89 10.86 2.87
N GLY A 254 -19.22 10.30 4.04
CA GLY A 254 -19.83 8.98 4.14
C GLY A 254 -20.22 8.66 5.58
N GLN A 255 -21.41 8.08 5.76
CA GLN A 255 -21.88 7.59 7.05
C GLN A 255 -20.96 6.50 7.59
N VAL A 256 -20.74 6.52 8.91
CA VAL A 256 -20.13 5.43 9.65
C VAL A 256 -21.11 4.27 9.59
N TYR A 257 -20.81 3.21 8.82
CA TYR A 257 -21.58 1.97 8.94
C TYR A 257 -21.30 1.38 10.33
N PRO A 258 -22.33 1.09 11.15
CA PRO A 258 -22.12 0.34 12.38
C PRO A 258 -21.55 -1.04 12.03
N PRO A 259 -20.69 -1.63 12.90
CA PRO A 259 -20.24 -3.00 12.71
C PRO A 259 -21.47 -3.90 12.59
N SER A 260 -21.51 -4.74 11.55
CA SER A 260 -22.54 -5.75 11.39
C SER A 260 -22.58 -6.63 12.64
N MET A 261 -23.62 -6.48 13.45
CA MET A 261 -23.96 -7.44 14.48
C MET A 261 -24.50 -8.70 13.81
N THR A 262 -23.62 -9.56 13.30
CA THR A 262 -23.93 -10.97 13.16
C THR A 262 -23.69 -11.63 14.52
N ARG A 263 -24.61 -11.39 15.46
CA ARG A 263 -24.90 -12.38 16.48
C ARG A 263 -25.92 -13.33 15.87
N SER A 264 -25.45 -14.48 15.41
CA SER A 264 -26.28 -15.66 15.31
C SER A 264 -26.81 -15.96 16.72
N GLU A 265 -28.10 -15.67 16.95
CA GLU A 265 -28.82 -16.29 18.06
C GLU A 265 -29.01 -17.77 17.74
N PRO A 266 -28.82 -18.67 18.71
CA PRO A 266 -29.17 -20.06 18.53
C PRO A 266 -30.71 -20.22 18.64
N VAL A 267 -31.26 -20.85 17.59
CA VAL A 267 -32.43 -21.72 17.50
C VAL A 267 -33.46 -21.71 18.63
N MET A 268 -34.73 -21.60 18.25
CA MET A 268 -35.80 -22.46 18.78
C MET A 268 -36.44 -23.24 17.64
#